data_AF-A0A5S9XWK1-F1
#
_entry.id   AF-A0A5S9XWK1-F1
#
_cell.length_a   1.000
_cell.length_b   1.000
_cell.length_c   1.000
_cell.angle_alpha   90.00
_cell.angle_beta   90.00
_cell.angle_gamma   90.00
#
_symmetry.space_group_name_H-M   'P 1'
#
loop_
_entity.id
_entity.type
_entity.pdbx_description
1 polymer ?
#
loop_
_entity_poly.entity_id
_entity_poly.type
_entity_poly.pdbx_seq_one_letter_code
_entity_poly.pdbx_strand_id
1 'polypeptide(L)'
;MKKDTCKEGSSISRNSSVGYYDERMPEGVPFEWEMQPGTPINTQPREVVPPLSPPPAMLSLGLPKPSISIEEPKNFVFPTKLKLRNWKHLHCKRYFSRLTNKMAEEEMRKHLVLAKPFSLEDEKDSEHTASNVIRKILSLFKTVRPGSDLTNFQLPPQLNLPRSQLQCYGEMVYSFVGQDLLGECSRRDLPIERLKSVVTWNISTLRPVVFGMSPYNSVLGETHHVSNGHINVIAEQVVHHPPVSALHATHEQENIDVTWCQYFTPKFRGTHVDVEVKGKRVMKLLNHIETYEMDQPRLIMRFLPAPGAYWAGKVKIKCPETDLEAELHLISDSFIERFRGNNNRSIKGKIFESSSGNQLYNIFGHWDRTVMAKNIKTGELEVIYNAKENITGLKPPTVKNLEEVTESESTMVWSEVSEGILKKDWERAREAKIVVEEKQRASLKQREASGESWVPKHFLVVKDGKDWDCSPLQPTVPPAPLVIT
;
A
#
# COMPACT_ATOMS: atom_id res chain seq x y z
N MET A 1 -24.33 77.70 1.98
CA MET A 1 -24.01 77.34 0.59
C MET A 1 -24.51 75.92 0.34
N LYS A 2 -25.56 75.80 -0.49
CA LYS A 2 -26.25 74.57 -0.92
C LYS A 2 -25.83 74.20 -2.35
N LYS A 3 -25.91 72.91 -2.68
CA LYS A 3 -26.29 72.25 -3.97
C LYS A 3 -25.61 70.86 -4.00
N ASP A 4 -26.25 69.69 -4.02
CA ASP A 4 -27.32 69.10 -4.86
C ASP A 4 -27.06 69.16 -6.37
N THR A 5 -26.94 67.97 -7.01
CA THR A 5 -27.57 67.47 -8.28
C THR A 5 -26.71 66.39 -8.98
N CYS A 6 -27.25 65.17 -9.17
CA CYS A 6 -27.70 64.50 -10.43
C CYS A 6 -26.59 64.10 -11.44
N LYS A 7 -26.42 62.83 -11.82
CA LYS A 7 -27.20 61.94 -12.74
C LYS A 7 -27.16 62.36 -14.23
N GLU A 8 -26.58 61.49 -15.06
CA GLU A 8 -26.82 61.20 -16.50
C GLU A 8 -26.05 59.89 -16.82
N GLY A 9 -26.46 58.88 -17.59
CA GLY A 9 -27.59 58.71 -18.52
C GLY A 9 -27.10 58.44 -19.95
N SER A 10 -27.05 57.18 -20.42
CA SER A 10 -27.08 56.72 -21.84
C SER A 10 -26.75 55.20 -21.88
N SER A 11 -27.54 54.20 -22.30
CA SER A 11 -28.61 53.96 -23.31
C SER A 11 -28.15 53.55 -24.71
N ILE A 12 -28.09 52.24 -25.01
CA ILE A 12 -28.35 51.60 -26.33
C ILE A 12 -28.89 50.18 -26.04
N SER A 13 -30.20 49.97 -25.98
CA SER A 13 -31.14 49.54 -27.05
C SER A 13 -31.15 48.03 -27.35
N ARG A 14 -32.37 47.47 -27.28
CA ARG A 14 -32.81 46.09 -27.55
C ARG A 14 -33.46 46.01 -28.93
N ASN A 15 -33.40 44.82 -29.56
CA ASN A 15 -34.44 44.11 -30.35
C ASN A 15 -33.74 43.13 -31.30
N SER A 16 -34.23 41.95 -31.71
CA SER A 16 -35.36 41.07 -31.34
C SER A 16 -35.37 39.91 -32.36
N SER A 17 -35.65 38.67 -31.94
CA SER A 17 -36.38 37.61 -32.68
C SER A 17 -36.39 36.34 -31.79
N VAL A 18 -37.46 35.94 -31.10
CA VAL A 18 -38.82 35.47 -31.48
C VAL A 18 -38.83 34.15 -32.26
N GLY A 19 -39.44 33.13 -31.60
CA GLY A 19 -40.14 31.99 -32.19
C GLY A 19 -39.59 30.64 -31.72
N TYR A 20 -40.35 29.63 -31.29
CA TYR A 20 -41.78 29.45 -30.99
C TYR A 20 -41.86 28.29 -29.97
N TYR A 21 -42.84 28.33 -29.07
CA TYR A 21 -43.20 27.23 -28.18
C TYR A 21 -43.90 26.12 -28.95
N ASP A 22 -43.65 24.86 -28.58
CA ASP A 22 -44.63 23.78 -28.79
C ASP A 22 -44.81 23.04 -27.45
N GLU A 23 -46.04 23.10 -26.95
CA GLU A 23 -46.51 22.46 -25.73
C GLU A 23 -46.72 20.96 -25.99
N ARG A 24 -46.25 20.10 -25.07
CA ARG A 24 -46.90 18.81 -24.86
C ARG A 24 -46.90 18.44 -23.38
N MET A 25 -48.10 18.09 -22.93
CA MET A 25 -48.55 17.85 -21.56
C MET A 25 -47.72 16.84 -20.76
N PRO A 26 -47.71 16.91 -19.41
CA PRO A 26 -47.02 15.96 -18.56
C PRO A 26 -47.91 14.74 -18.31
N GLU A 27 -47.57 13.59 -18.92
CA GLU A 27 -48.09 12.30 -18.47
C GLU A 27 -47.37 11.90 -17.18
N GLY A 28 -48.08 12.01 -16.06
CA GLY A 28 -47.64 11.50 -14.78
C GLY A 28 -47.60 9.98 -14.79
N VAL A 29 -46.44 9.40 -14.44
CA VAL A 29 -46.34 7.98 -14.11
C VAL A 29 -46.50 7.84 -12.59
N PRO A 30 -47.44 7.03 -12.09
CA PRO A 30 -47.68 6.88 -10.67
C PRO A 30 -46.79 5.77 -10.12
N PHE A 31 -45.83 6.10 -9.27
CA PHE A 31 -45.29 5.13 -8.32
C PHE A 31 -44.73 5.83 -7.08
N GLU A 32 -45.30 5.49 -5.94
CA GLU A 32 -44.77 5.82 -4.62
C GLU A 32 -43.44 5.10 -4.41
N TRP A 33 -42.46 5.79 -3.83
CA TRP A 33 -41.16 5.21 -3.53
C TRP A 33 -41.23 4.42 -2.21
N GLU A 34 -40.72 3.19 -2.19
CA GLU A 34 -40.57 2.41 -0.96
C GLU A 34 -39.42 2.93 -0.10
N MET A 35 -39.76 3.38 1.11
CA MET A 35 -38.79 3.62 2.17
C MET A 35 -38.22 2.29 2.67
N GLN A 36 -36.97 2.01 2.29
CA GLN A 36 -36.04 0.96 2.79
C GLN A 36 -35.84 -0.28 1.88
N PRO A 37 -34.58 -0.64 1.52
CA PRO A 37 -34.31 -1.74 0.61
C PRO A 37 -34.24 -3.10 1.33
N GLY A 38 -35.07 -4.05 0.87
CA GLY A 38 -34.73 -5.48 0.90
C GLY A 38 -35.57 -6.38 1.81
N THR A 39 -36.85 -6.62 1.49
CA THR A 39 -37.51 -7.92 1.75
C THR A 39 -38.77 -8.07 0.86
N PRO A 40 -38.92 -9.11 0.03
CA PRO A 40 -40.13 -9.29 -0.77
C PRO A 40 -41.30 -9.86 0.06
N ILE A 41 -42.50 -9.29 -0.13
CA ILE A 41 -43.74 -9.60 0.63
C ILE A 41 -44.32 -11.00 0.35
N ASN A 42 -43.96 -11.66 -0.76
CA ASN A 42 -44.42 -13.01 -1.07
C ASN A 42 -43.24 -13.96 -1.36
N THR A 43 -43.16 -15.06 -0.61
CA THR A 43 -42.20 -16.14 -0.83
C THR A 43 -42.80 -17.19 -1.76
N GLN A 44 -42.19 -17.39 -2.94
CA GLN A 44 -42.55 -18.48 -3.85
C GLN A 44 -41.98 -19.82 -3.35
N PRO A 45 -42.66 -20.96 -3.55
CA PRO A 45 -42.13 -22.27 -3.18
C PRO A 45 -40.89 -22.62 -4.03
N ARG A 46 -39.88 -23.22 -3.40
CA ARG A 46 -38.64 -23.67 -4.06
C ARG A 46 -38.91 -24.76 -5.10
N GLU A 47 -38.77 -24.43 -6.38
CA GLU A 47 -38.52 -25.43 -7.43
C GLU A 47 -37.03 -25.78 -7.47
N VAL A 48 -36.73 -27.08 -7.45
CA VAL A 48 -35.37 -27.62 -7.59
C VAL A 48 -34.98 -27.55 -9.07
N VAL A 49 -34.10 -26.61 -9.41
CA VAL A 49 -33.55 -26.49 -10.77
C VAL A 49 -32.42 -27.53 -10.95
N PRO A 50 -32.46 -28.40 -11.97
CA PRO A 50 -31.35 -29.31 -12.28
C PRO A 50 -30.11 -28.53 -12.79
N PRO A 51 -28.90 -29.10 -12.69
CA PRO A 51 -27.66 -28.37 -12.99
C PRO A 51 -27.61 -27.88 -14.45
N LEU A 52 -27.12 -26.65 -14.60
CA LEU A 52 -26.95 -25.98 -15.89
C LEU A 52 -26.00 -26.78 -16.80
N SER A 53 -26.47 -27.08 -18.01
CA SER A 53 -25.62 -27.62 -19.08
C SER A 53 -24.63 -26.54 -19.57
N PRO A 54 -23.37 -26.90 -19.89
CA PRO A 54 -22.39 -25.92 -20.37
C PRO A 54 -22.79 -25.33 -21.73
N PRO A 55 -22.41 -24.07 -22.02
CA PRO A 55 -22.82 -23.37 -23.22
C PRO A 55 -22.23 -23.97 -24.52
N PRO A 56 -22.88 -23.77 -25.69
CA PRO A 56 -22.56 -24.48 -26.94
C PRO A 56 -21.16 -24.24 -27.54
N ALA A 57 -20.35 -23.35 -26.97
CA ALA A 57 -18.98 -23.09 -27.41
C ALA A 57 -17.96 -24.13 -26.89
N MET A 58 -18.41 -25.13 -26.12
CA MET A 58 -17.63 -26.26 -25.62
C MET A 58 -17.77 -27.55 -26.45
N LEU A 59 -18.33 -27.49 -27.67
CA LEU A 59 -18.57 -28.66 -28.53
C LEU A 59 -17.99 -28.58 -29.95
N SER A 60 -16.93 -27.80 -30.17
CA SER A 60 -16.32 -27.73 -31.51
C SER A 60 -14.82 -27.41 -31.50
N LEU A 61 -13.98 -28.42 -31.29
CA LEU A 61 -12.62 -28.51 -31.85
C LEU A 61 -12.19 -29.99 -31.94
N GLY A 62 -12.90 -30.76 -32.76
CA GLY A 62 -12.39 -32.02 -33.30
C GLY A 62 -11.61 -31.73 -34.59
N LEU A 63 -10.31 -31.47 -34.50
CA LEU A 63 -9.43 -31.53 -35.66
C LEU A 63 -8.88 -32.96 -35.81
N PRO A 64 -8.84 -33.53 -37.02
CA PRO A 64 -8.46 -34.92 -37.25
C PRO A 64 -6.96 -35.15 -37.01
N LYS A 65 -6.62 -36.30 -36.43
CA LYS A 65 -5.24 -36.80 -36.31
C LYS A 65 -4.64 -37.00 -37.71
N PRO A 66 -3.39 -36.59 -38.00
CA PRO A 66 -2.72 -37.02 -39.21
C PRO A 66 -2.42 -38.53 -39.11
N SER A 67 -2.96 -39.28 -40.08
CA SER A 67 -2.60 -40.67 -40.34
C SER A 67 -1.20 -40.72 -40.96
N ILE A 68 -0.21 -41.19 -40.22
CA ILE A 68 1.07 -41.62 -40.80
C ILE A 68 0.96 -43.14 -41.01
N SER A 69 0.72 -43.52 -42.25
CA SER A 69 0.89 -44.89 -42.75
C SER A 69 2.38 -45.26 -42.69
N ILE A 70 2.69 -46.30 -41.92
CA ILE A 70 4.00 -46.94 -41.92
C ILE A 70 4.06 -47.82 -43.18
N GLU A 71 4.75 -47.36 -44.21
CA GLU A 71 5.24 -48.22 -45.28
C GLU A 71 6.62 -48.77 -44.89
N GLU A 72 6.75 -50.08 -44.86
CA GLU A 72 8.03 -50.79 -44.74
C GLU A 72 8.89 -50.58 -46.01
N PRO A 73 10.16 -50.17 -45.90
CA PRO A 73 11.07 -50.31 -47.02
C PRO A 73 11.75 -51.68 -46.99
N LYS A 74 11.56 -52.40 -48.11
CA LYS A 74 12.27 -53.63 -48.48
C LYS A 74 13.79 -53.40 -48.55
N ASN A 75 14.50 -54.36 -47.95
CA ASN A 75 15.89 -54.79 -48.17
C ASN A 75 16.71 -54.05 -49.25
N PHE A 76 17.79 -53.39 -48.81
CA PHE A 76 19.04 -53.30 -49.57
C PHE A 76 20.25 -53.57 -48.66
N VAL A 77 21.02 -54.58 -49.04
CA VAL A 77 22.27 -55.06 -48.45
C VAL A 77 23.41 -54.12 -48.85
N PHE A 78 24.40 -53.87 -47.98
CA PHE A 78 25.87 -53.84 -48.24
C PHE A 78 26.67 -53.38 -46.99
N PRO A 79 28.00 -53.61 -46.87
CA PRO A 79 28.56 -54.46 -45.82
C PRO A 79 29.44 -53.74 -44.77
N THR A 80 29.62 -54.43 -43.63
CA THR A 80 30.76 -54.46 -42.69
C THR A 80 31.59 -53.22 -42.33
N LYS A 81 31.62 -52.99 -40.99
CA LYS A 81 32.75 -52.59 -40.12
C LYS A 81 33.42 -51.22 -40.34
N LEU A 82 33.26 -50.30 -39.38
CA LEU A 82 34.39 -49.82 -38.55
C LEU A 82 33.94 -49.01 -37.31
N LYS A 83 34.75 -49.12 -36.26
CA LYS A 83 34.59 -48.57 -34.90
C LYS A 83 34.65 -47.03 -34.87
N LEU A 84 33.70 -46.39 -34.18
CA LEU A 84 33.87 -45.08 -33.54
C LEU A 84 32.83 -44.88 -32.42
N ARG A 85 32.73 -45.88 -31.54
CA ARG A 85 31.95 -45.81 -30.31
C ARG A 85 32.92 -45.46 -29.18
N ASN A 86 33.23 -44.17 -29.01
CA ASN A 86 33.79 -43.60 -27.77
C ASN A 86 33.82 -42.07 -27.70
N TRP A 87 33.41 -41.33 -28.73
CA TRP A 87 33.42 -39.85 -28.67
C TRP A 87 32.08 -39.24 -28.21
N LYS A 88 30.96 -39.91 -28.46
CA LYS A 88 29.62 -39.41 -28.07
C LYS A 88 29.33 -39.53 -26.56
N HIS A 89 29.96 -40.48 -25.87
CA HIS A 89 29.72 -40.70 -24.44
C HIS A 89 30.56 -39.78 -23.53
N LEU A 90 31.76 -39.40 -23.97
CA LEU A 90 32.64 -38.48 -23.21
C LEU A 90 32.20 -37.02 -23.36
N HIS A 91 31.72 -36.61 -24.54
CA HIS A 91 31.17 -35.27 -24.75
C HIS A 91 29.83 -35.07 -24.02
N CYS A 92 28.94 -36.07 -24.01
CA CYS A 92 27.71 -35.99 -23.22
C CYS A 92 27.99 -35.92 -21.71
N LYS A 93 28.90 -36.73 -21.15
CA LYS A 93 29.23 -36.64 -19.72
C LYS A 93 29.85 -35.31 -19.33
N ARG A 94 30.68 -34.70 -20.19
CA ARG A 94 31.33 -33.39 -19.91
C ARG A 94 30.40 -32.20 -20.13
N TYR A 95 29.39 -32.35 -21.00
CA TYR A 95 28.33 -31.36 -21.21
C TYR A 95 27.27 -31.44 -20.12
N PHE A 96 26.86 -32.65 -19.72
CA PHE A 96 26.01 -32.86 -18.54
C PHE A 96 26.72 -32.48 -17.25
N SER A 97 28.02 -32.77 -17.07
CA SER A 97 28.74 -32.29 -15.87
C SER A 97 28.93 -30.78 -15.85
N ARG A 98 29.03 -30.12 -17.03
CA ARG A 98 29.03 -28.65 -17.11
C ARG A 98 27.65 -28.03 -16.94
N LEU A 99 26.58 -28.72 -17.32
CA LEU A 99 25.21 -28.29 -17.04
C LEU A 99 24.83 -28.53 -15.59
N THR A 100 25.20 -29.67 -14.99
CA THR A 100 25.00 -29.92 -13.57
C THR A 100 25.92 -29.06 -12.74
N ASN A 101 27.15 -28.76 -13.17
CA ASN A 101 27.99 -27.78 -12.49
C ASN A 101 27.53 -26.35 -12.75
N LYS A 102 26.89 -26.00 -13.87
CA LYS A 102 26.26 -24.68 -14.03
C LYS A 102 24.96 -24.55 -13.23
N MET A 103 24.16 -25.61 -13.14
CA MET A 103 22.96 -25.66 -12.31
C MET A 103 23.28 -25.82 -10.81
N ALA A 104 24.46 -26.36 -10.49
CA ALA A 104 25.01 -26.44 -9.13
C ALA A 104 25.92 -25.25 -8.77
N GLU A 105 26.45 -24.49 -9.73
CA GLU A 105 27.08 -23.17 -9.50
C GLU A 105 26.02 -22.04 -9.55
N GLU A 106 24.88 -22.29 -10.21
CA GLU A 106 23.57 -21.66 -9.96
C GLU A 106 22.86 -22.31 -8.76
N GLU A 107 23.59 -22.95 -7.83
CA GLU A 107 23.17 -23.03 -6.43
C GLU A 107 22.99 -21.60 -5.91
N MET A 108 21.78 -21.09 -6.12
CA MET A 108 21.06 -20.21 -5.22
C MET A 108 21.87 -19.07 -4.60
N ARG A 109 22.57 -18.28 -5.42
CA ARG A 109 22.97 -16.95 -4.97
C ARG A 109 21.67 -16.18 -4.75
N LYS A 110 21.25 -16.06 -3.49
CA LYS A 110 20.08 -15.26 -3.10
C LYS A 110 20.23 -13.86 -3.73
N HIS A 111 19.40 -13.57 -4.72
CA HIS A 111 19.40 -12.30 -5.43
C HIS A 111 18.46 -11.35 -4.69
N LEU A 112 19.04 -10.42 -3.92
CA LEU A 112 18.30 -9.38 -3.22
C LEU A 112 18.42 -8.05 -3.94
N VAL A 113 17.33 -7.30 -3.98
CA VAL A 113 17.34 -5.90 -4.42
C VAL A 113 16.83 -5.01 -3.29
N LEU A 114 17.73 -4.22 -2.71
CA LEU A 114 17.46 -3.32 -1.60
C LEU A 114 17.24 -1.91 -2.15
N ALA A 115 16.01 -1.40 -2.07
CA ALA A 115 15.69 -0.05 -2.47
C ALA A 115 15.82 0.94 -1.30
N LYS A 116 16.32 2.14 -1.58
CA LYS A 116 16.35 3.25 -0.62
C LYS A 116 14.91 3.67 -0.24
N PRO A 117 14.59 3.86 1.06
CA PRO A 117 13.34 4.47 1.49
C PRO A 117 13.11 5.83 0.85
N PHE A 118 11.86 6.22 0.64
CA PHE A 118 11.55 7.50 0.02
C PHE A 118 11.71 8.62 1.05
N SER A 119 12.54 9.60 0.74
CA SER A 119 12.93 10.70 1.62
C SER A 119 12.38 12.04 1.13
N LEU A 120 12.49 13.09 1.95
CA LEU A 120 11.98 14.42 1.61
C LEU A 120 12.55 14.98 0.30
N GLU A 121 13.83 14.72 0.02
CA GLU A 121 14.49 15.20 -1.19
C GLU A 121 13.96 14.54 -2.47
N ASP A 122 13.50 13.30 -2.39
CA ASP A 122 13.10 12.51 -3.57
C ASP A 122 11.76 12.99 -4.16
N GLU A 123 10.97 13.76 -3.41
CA GLU A 123 9.67 14.29 -3.87
C GLU A 123 9.80 15.27 -5.02
N LYS A 124 10.85 16.11 -4.99
CA LYS A 124 11.08 17.16 -6.00
C LYS A 124 11.33 16.58 -7.39
N ASP A 125 11.95 15.41 -7.47
CA ASP A 125 12.21 14.72 -8.73
C ASP A 125 10.93 14.13 -9.35
N SER A 126 9.91 13.87 -8.53
CA SER A 126 8.64 13.27 -8.97
C SER A 126 7.67 14.27 -9.63
N GLU A 127 7.69 15.54 -9.20
CA GLU A 127 6.77 16.58 -9.69
C GLU A 127 6.94 16.84 -11.20
N HIS A 128 8.15 16.69 -11.74
CA HIS A 128 8.45 16.89 -13.16
C HIS A 128 7.90 15.80 -14.09
N THR A 129 7.44 14.66 -13.57
CA THR A 129 6.97 13.51 -14.37
C THR A 129 5.43 13.39 -14.40
N ALA A 130 4.71 14.25 -13.67
CA ALA A 130 3.28 14.12 -13.39
C ALA A 130 2.38 14.08 -14.65
N SER A 131 2.64 14.90 -15.68
CA SER A 131 1.75 14.98 -16.87
C SER A 131 1.68 13.67 -17.66
N ASN A 132 2.82 13.00 -17.85
CA ASN A 132 2.88 11.70 -18.54
C ASN A 132 2.25 10.58 -17.70
N VAL A 133 2.41 10.64 -16.37
CA VAL A 133 1.81 9.68 -15.44
C VAL A 133 0.29 9.81 -15.41
N ILE A 134 -0.24 11.04 -15.39
CA ILE A 134 -1.69 11.29 -15.41
C ILE A 134 -2.34 10.69 -16.66
N ARG A 135 -1.77 10.90 -17.84
CA ARG A 135 -2.32 10.33 -19.08
C ARG A 135 -2.40 8.80 -19.01
N LYS A 136 -1.38 8.15 -18.44
CA LYS A 136 -1.36 6.69 -18.25
C LYS A 136 -2.40 6.24 -17.22
N ILE A 137 -2.54 6.95 -16.10
CA ILE A 137 -3.53 6.60 -15.08
C ILE A 137 -4.95 6.79 -15.62
N LEU A 138 -5.23 7.91 -16.28
CA LEU A 138 -6.54 8.18 -16.88
C LEU A 138 -6.87 7.18 -18.00
N SER A 139 -5.88 6.70 -18.77
CA SER A 139 -6.12 5.66 -19.77
C SER A 139 -6.44 4.31 -19.11
N LEU A 140 -5.74 3.95 -18.03
CA LEU A 140 -6.02 2.74 -17.24
C LEU A 140 -7.41 2.79 -16.58
N PHE A 141 -7.84 3.97 -16.11
CA PHE A 141 -9.13 4.15 -15.46
C PHE A 141 -10.28 4.49 -16.42
N LYS A 142 -10.05 4.48 -17.73
CA LYS A 142 -11.08 4.81 -18.73
C LYS A 142 -12.33 3.93 -18.61
N THR A 143 -12.17 2.68 -18.17
CA THR A 143 -13.26 1.71 -17.99
C THR A 143 -13.74 1.62 -16.53
N VAL A 144 -13.06 2.29 -15.60
CA VAL A 144 -13.35 2.24 -14.17
C VAL A 144 -14.39 3.30 -13.83
N ARG A 145 -15.51 2.89 -13.22
CA ARG A 145 -16.57 3.82 -12.82
C ARG A 145 -16.23 4.50 -11.49
N PRO A 146 -16.60 5.78 -11.28
CA PRO A 146 -16.56 6.38 -9.95
C PRO A 146 -17.34 5.52 -8.95
N GLY A 147 -16.77 5.29 -7.78
CA GLY A 147 -17.23 4.36 -6.75
C GLY A 147 -16.58 2.98 -6.80
N SER A 148 -15.87 2.63 -7.87
CA SER A 148 -15.22 1.31 -8.00
C SER A 148 -14.13 1.11 -6.96
N ASP A 149 -14.09 -0.10 -6.40
CA ASP A 149 -13.01 -0.59 -5.54
C ASP A 149 -11.80 -0.98 -6.42
N LEU A 150 -10.61 -0.48 -6.05
CA LEU A 150 -9.36 -0.72 -6.77
C LEU A 150 -8.44 -1.72 -6.07
N THR A 151 -8.91 -2.40 -5.01
CA THR A 151 -8.07 -3.30 -4.18
C THR A 151 -7.38 -4.38 -5.03
N ASN A 152 -8.10 -4.95 -6.00
CA ASN A 152 -7.57 -5.98 -6.90
C ASN A 152 -7.13 -5.42 -8.26
N PHE A 153 -7.01 -4.09 -8.41
CA PHE A 153 -6.62 -3.47 -9.66
C PHE A 153 -5.12 -3.67 -9.91
N GLN A 154 -4.78 -4.32 -11.02
CA GLN A 154 -3.39 -4.59 -11.36
C GLN A 154 -2.76 -3.40 -12.07
N LEU A 155 -1.72 -2.84 -11.45
CA LEU A 155 -0.92 -1.77 -12.05
C LEU A 155 0.21 -2.34 -12.91
N PRO A 156 0.56 -1.66 -14.02
CA PRO A 156 1.74 -1.99 -14.80
C PRO A 156 3.02 -1.52 -14.07
N PRO A 157 4.19 -2.14 -14.33
CA PRO A 157 5.44 -1.84 -13.60
C PRO A 157 5.86 -0.36 -13.61
N GLN A 158 5.50 0.40 -14.64
CA GLN A 158 5.82 1.84 -14.73
C GLN A 158 5.10 2.69 -13.67
N LEU A 159 4.06 2.16 -13.04
CA LEU A 159 3.34 2.79 -11.93
C LEU A 159 3.65 2.10 -10.60
N ASN A 160 4.66 1.23 -10.55
CA ASN A 160 5.11 0.59 -9.32
C ASN A 160 6.38 1.24 -8.75
N LEU A 161 6.41 1.37 -7.42
CA LEU A 161 7.64 1.60 -6.68
C LEU A 161 8.42 0.28 -6.58
N PRO A 162 9.78 0.30 -6.57
CA PRO A 162 10.59 -0.90 -6.42
C PRO A 162 10.64 -1.37 -4.96
N ARG A 163 9.47 -1.62 -4.37
CA ARG A 163 9.27 -2.06 -2.98
C ARG A 163 7.85 -2.59 -2.79
N SER A 164 7.68 -3.51 -1.85
CA SER A 164 6.37 -4.04 -1.49
C SER A 164 5.67 -3.18 -0.43
N GLN A 165 4.38 -3.43 -0.22
CA GLN A 165 3.62 -2.80 0.86
C GLN A 165 4.21 -3.09 2.24
N LEU A 166 4.65 -4.33 2.49
CA LEU A 166 5.29 -4.70 3.77
C LEU A 166 6.55 -3.88 4.03
N GLN A 167 7.39 -3.69 3.00
CA GLN A 167 8.56 -2.83 3.11
C GLN A 167 8.17 -1.39 3.44
N CYS A 168 7.16 -0.82 2.77
CA CYS A 168 6.67 0.52 3.10
C CYS A 168 6.21 0.66 4.56
N TYR A 169 5.57 -0.36 5.13
CA TYR A 169 5.14 -0.35 6.52
C TYR A 169 6.32 -0.45 7.48
N GLY A 170 7.28 -1.33 7.21
CA GLY A 170 8.49 -1.44 8.01
C GLY A 170 9.29 -0.14 8.01
N GLU A 171 9.49 0.49 6.85
CA GLU A 171 10.21 1.75 6.70
C GLU A 171 9.58 2.90 7.51
N MET A 172 8.29 2.86 7.83
CA MET A 172 7.66 3.86 8.71
C MET A 172 8.10 3.73 10.18
N VAL A 173 8.56 2.55 10.59
CA VAL A 173 8.98 2.25 11.97
C VAL A 173 10.49 2.36 12.13
N TYR A 174 11.27 1.72 11.27
CA TYR A 174 12.72 1.62 11.45
C TYR A 174 13.54 2.65 10.67
N SER A 175 12.99 3.29 9.62
CA SER A 175 13.78 4.21 8.76
C SER A 175 13.63 5.65 9.23
N PHE A 176 14.60 6.13 10.00
CA PHE A 176 14.74 7.53 10.36
C PHE A 176 16.22 7.90 10.49
N VAL A 177 16.50 9.18 10.43
CA VAL A 177 17.82 9.76 10.72
C VAL A 177 17.74 10.50 12.05
N GLY A 178 18.87 10.61 12.74
CA GLY A 178 18.96 11.39 13.97
C GLY A 178 18.55 10.59 15.21
N GLN A 179 17.59 11.12 15.97
CA GLN A 179 17.21 10.59 17.27
C GLN A 179 16.28 9.38 17.14
N ASP A 180 16.41 8.44 18.07
CA ASP A 180 15.50 7.31 18.23
C ASP A 180 14.15 7.78 18.79
N LEU A 181 13.27 8.20 17.88
CA LEU A 181 11.93 8.69 18.20
C LEU A 181 11.05 7.63 18.86
N LEU A 182 11.26 6.35 18.54
CA LEU A 182 10.50 5.26 19.15
C LEU A 182 10.90 5.11 20.62
N GLY A 183 12.19 4.99 20.93
CA GLY A 183 12.68 4.91 22.30
C GLY A 183 12.35 6.14 23.14
N GLU A 184 12.33 7.34 22.55
CA GLU A 184 11.86 8.57 23.22
C GLU A 184 10.41 8.50 23.74
N CYS A 185 9.58 7.58 23.23
CA CYS A 185 8.22 7.37 23.75
C CYS A 185 8.23 6.80 25.18
N SER A 186 9.19 5.93 25.52
CA SER A 186 9.29 5.29 26.84
C SER A 186 10.18 6.07 27.81
N ARG A 187 11.16 6.84 27.31
CA ARG A 187 12.17 7.52 28.15
C ARG A 187 11.66 8.72 28.95
N ARG A 188 10.45 9.22 28.69
CA ARG A 188 9.91 10.40 29.37
C ARG A 188 9.19 10.03 30.67
N ASP A 189 9.41 10.82 31.73
CA ASP A 189 8.86 10.55 33.07
C ASP A 189 7.39 10.93 33.23
N LEU A 190 6.96 12.03 32.60
CA LEU A 190 5.58 12.52 32.72
C LEU A 190 4.68 11.93 31.62
N PRO A 191 3.45 11.49 31.93
CA PRO A 191 2.50 10.96 30.94
C PRO A 191 2.28 11.88 29.74
N ILE A 192 2.21 13.20 29.98
CA ILE A 192 2.03 14.19 28.92
C ILE A 192 3.23 14.29 27.98
N GLU A 193 4.44 14.13 28.51
CA GLU A 193 5.67 14.13 27.71
C GLU A 193 5.78 12.84 26.90
N ARG A 194 5.40 11.68 27.47
CA ARG A 194 5.29 10.42 26.72
C ARG A 194 4.28 10.52 25.59
N LEU A 195 3.07 11.03 25.85
CA LEU A 195 2.08 11.21 24.78
C LEU A 195 2.59 12.18 23.69
N LYS A 196 3.29 13.27 24.05
CA LYS A 196 3.93 14.13 23.04
C LYS A 196 4.97 13.37 22.21
N SER A 197 5.81 12.54 22.82
CA SER A 197 6.75 11.67 22.09
C SER A 197 6.02 10.68 21.16
N VAL A 198 4.93 10.07 21.61
CA VAL A 198 4.10 9.19 20.77
C VAL A 198 3.47 9.95 19.60
N VAL A 199 2.99 11.18 19.83
CA VAL A 199 2.52 12.09 18.77
C VAL A 199 3.64 12.41 17.78
N THR A 200 4.84 12.73 18.26
CA THR A 200 6.01 12.98 17.42
C THR A 200 6.38 11.77 16.57
N TRP A 201 6.45 10.57 17.17
CA TRP A 201 6.73 9.34 16.46
C TRP A 201 5.63 9.04 15.42
N ASN A 202 4.35 9.20 15.76
CA ASN A 202 3.23 9.02 14.83
C ASN A 202 3.32 9.98 13.63
N ILE A 203 3.60 11.27 13.86
CA ILE A 203 3.84 12.25 12.79
C ILE A 203 5.02 11.83 11.91
N SER A 204 6.07 11.28 12.52
CA SER A 204 7.24 10.80 11.78
C SER A 204 6.90 9.64 10.85
N THR A 205 5.82 8.89 11.07
CA THR A 205 5.38 7.83 10.14
C THR A 205 4.76 8.37 8.84
N LEU A 206 4.43 9.67 8.79
CA LEU A 206 3.99 10.32 7.56
C LEU A 206 5.17 10.44 6.60
N ARG A 207 5.07 9.75 5.46
CA ARG A 207 6.10 9.74 4.42
C ARG A 207 5.66 10.54 3.20
N PRO A 208 6.58 11.20 2.48
CA PRO A 208 6.28 11.78 1.16
C PRO A 208 5.77 10.71 0.21
N VAL A 209 4.78 11.06 -0.60
CA VAL A 209 4.10 10.11 -1.49
C VAL A 209 4.44 10.43 -2.92
N VAL A 210 4.95 9.43 -3.64
CA VAL A 210 5.27 9.59 -5.06
C VAL A 210 3.99 9.58 -5.86
N PHE A 211 3.67 10.72 -6.48
CA PHE A 211 2.41 10.87 -7.19
C PHE A 211 2.27 9.84 -8.33
N GLY A 212 1.18 9.08 -8.29
CA GLY A 212 0.83 8.10 -9.33
C GLY A 212 1.63 6.81 -9.30
N MET A 213 2.41 6.57 -8.25
CA MET A 213 3.11 5.30 -8.03
C MET A 213 2.55 4.55 -6.83
N SER A 214 2.59 3.23 -6.88
CA SER A 214 2.12 2.35 -5.81
C SER A 214 3.15 1.25 -5.52
N PRO A 215 3.38 0.85 -4.26
CA PRO A 215 4.18 -0.33 -3.97
C PRO A 215 3.58 -1.60 -4.58
N TYR A 216 4.36 -2.69 -4.62
CA TYR A 216 3.82 -3.99 -4.99
C TYR A 216 2.79 -4.46 -3.96
N ASN A 217 1.67 -5.02 -4.43
CA ASN A 217 0.76 -5.75 -3.56
C ASN A 217 1.45 -7.03 -3.09
N SER A 218 1.69 -7.15 -1.79
CA SER A 218 2.44 -8.28 -1.24
C SER A 218 1.72 -9.60 -1.47
N VAL A 219 2.49 -10.65 -1.78
CA VAL A 219 1.97 -12.02 -1.95
C VAL A 219 1.69 -12.65 -0.59
N LEU A 220 0.78 -13.63 -0.53
CA LEU A 220 0.43 -14.28 0.74
C LEU A 220 1.65 -15.00 1.35
N GLY A 221 1.96 -14.71 2.61
CA GLY A 221 3.12 -15.25 3.29
C GLY A 221 4.43 -14.52 3.01
N GLU A 222 4.42 -13.45 2.21
CA GLU A 222 5.55 -12.54 2.10
C GLU A 222 5.87 -11.94 3.47
N THR A 223 7.16 -11.74 3.76
CA THR A 223 7.67 -11.21 5.02
C THR A 223 8.63 -10.06 4.77
N HIS A 224 8.76 -9.14 5.72
CA HIS A 224 9.82 -8.14 5.70
C HIS A 224 10.41 -8.00 7.11
N HIS A 225 11.69 -8.33 7.28
CA HIS A 225 12.36 -8.44 8.58
C HIS A 225 13.61 -7.56 8.60
N VAL A 226 13.61 -6.50 9.41
CA VAL A 226 14.69 -5.50 9.46
C VAL A 226 14.96 -5.05 10.89
N SER A 227 16.24 -4.80 11.21
CA SER A 227 16.67 -4.20 12.46
C SER A 227 17.35 -2.84 12.25
N ASN A 228 17.12 -1.90 13.14
CA ASN A 228 17.85 -0.63 13.24
C ASN A 228 18.20 -0.37 14.71
N GLY A 229 19.47 -0.58 15.08
CA GLY A 229 19.90 -0.49 16.47
C GLY A 229 19.12 -1.44 17.38
N HIS A 230 18.33 -0.87 18.29
CA HIS A 230 17.50 -1.60 19.26
C HIS A 230 16.07 -1.88 18.76
N ILE A 231 15.72 -1.43 17.56
CA ILE A 231 14.40 -1.63 16.95
C ILE A 231 14.47 -2.84 16.02
N ASN A 232 13.64 -3.85 16.26
CA ASN A 232 13.47 -5.00 15.39
C ASN A 232 12.04 -5.02 14.85
N VAL A 233 11.88 -5.24 13.54
CA VAL A 233 10.57 -5.18 12.86
C VAL A 233 10.37 -6.43 12.01
N ILE A 234 9.24 -7.10 12.17
CA ILE A 234 8.76 -8.17 11.28
C ILE A 234 7.38 -7.80 10.76
N ALA A 235 7.21 -7.81 9.45
CA ALA A 235 5.91 -7.68 8.79
C ALA A 235 5.61 -8.93 7.99
N GLU A 236 4.33 -9.31 7.90
CA GLU A 236 3.87 -10.47 7.13
C GLU A 236 2.55 -10.15 6.41
N GLN A 237 2.43 -10.61 5.16
CA GLN A 237 1.15 -10.59 4.45
C GLN A 237 0.33 -11.81 4.90
N VAL A 238 -0.66 -11.57 5.75
CA VAL A 238 -1.39 -12.64 6.44
C VAL A 238 -2.68 -13.07 5.74
N VAL A 239 -3.28 -12.18 4.94
CA VAL A 239 -4.44 -12.48 4.06
C VAL A 239 -4.22 -11.79 2.72
N HIS A 240 -4.63 -12.40 1.60
CA HIS A 240 -4.47 -11.78 0.27
C HIS A 240 -5.78 -11.27 -0.34
N HIS A 241 -6.92 -11.88 -0.01
CA HIS A 241 -8.23 -11.46 -0.49
C HIS A 241 -9.25 -11.32 0.66
N PRO A 242 -9.52 -10.08 1.14
CA PRO A 242 -8.78 -8.85 0.83
C PRO A 242 -7.36 -8.85 1.42
N PRO A 243 -6.44 -7.99 0.92
CA PRO A 243 -5.06 -7.96 1.39
C PRO A 243 -4.98 -7.38 2.80
N VAL A 244 -4.52 -8.18 3.76
CA VAL A 244 -4.27 -7.78 5.15
C VAL A 244 -2.84 -8.08 5.51
N SER A 245 -2.17 -7.10 6.08
CA SER A 245 -0.79 -7.21 6.54
C SER A 245 -0.71 -7.00 8.04
N ALA A 246 0.11 -7.80 8.70
CA ALA A 246 0.43 -7.67 10.10
C ALA A 246 1.88 -7.18 10.25
N LEU A 247 2.15 -6.36 11.27
CA LEU A 247 3.48 -5.90 11.62
C LEU A 247 3.65 -5.96 13.13
N HIS A 248 4.78 -6.47 13.57
CA HIS A 248 5.23 -6.43 14.95
C HIS A 248 6.60 -5.76 14.97
N ALA A 249 6.77 -4.80 15.86
CA ALA A 249 8.04 -4.17 16.10
C ALA A 249 8.29 -4.07 17.61
N THR A 250 9.52 -4.36 18.02
CA THR A 250 9.93 -4.22 19.41
C THR A 250 11.17 -3.36 19.53
N HIS A 251 11.22 -2.57 20.60
CA HIS A 251 12.41 -1.86 21.02
C HIS A 251 13.01 -2.57 22.24
N GLU A 252 14.15 -3.26 22.07
CA GLU A 252 14.71 -4.15 23.09
C GLU A 252 15.13 -3.42 24.38
N GLN A 253 15.74 -2.24 24.27
CA GLN A 253 16.25 -1.50 25.44
C GLN A 253 15.16 -0.76 26.22
N GLU A 254 14.23 -0.12 25.51
CA GLU A 254 13.18 0.74 26.11
C GLU A 254 11.86 -0.02 26.38
N ASN A 255 11.83 -1.33 26.14
CA ASN A 255 10.69 -2.23 26.32
C ASN A 255 9.39 -1.71 25.68
N ILE A 256 9.48 -1.42 24.38
CA ILE A 256 8.33 -0.96 23.58
C ILE A 256 7.86 -2.08 22.66
N ASP A 257 6.55 -2.27 22.59
CA ASP A 257 5.88 -3.17 21.66
C ASP A 257 4.98 -2.37 20.73
N VAL A 258 5.08 -2.60 19.42
CA VAL A 258 4.22 -1.96 18.40
C VAL A 258 3.62 -3.05 17.54
N THR A 259 2.29 -3.12 17.49
CA THR A 259 1.56 -4.10 16.69
C THR A 259 0.59 -3.41 15.75
N TRP A 260 0.67 -3.75 14.46
CA TRP A 260 -0.26 -3.30 13.42
C TRP A 260 -0.96 -4.50 12.79
N CYS A 261 -2.25 -4.35 12.52
CA CYS A 261 -3.01 -5.24 11.64
C CYS A 261 -3.79 -4.32 10.72
N GLN A 262 -3.39 -4.19 9.45
CA GLN A 262 -3.91 -3.15 8.57
C GLN A 262 -4.14 -3.60 7.12
N TYR A 263 -5.05 -2.89 6.45
CA TYR A 263 -5.39 -3.10 5.05
C TYR A 263 -5.90 -1.80 4.40
N PHE A 264 -5.78 -1.70 3.08
CA PHE A 264 -6.23 -0.52 2.33
C PHE A 264 -7.54 -0.78 1.59
N THR A 265 -8.37 0.26 1.48
CA THR A 265 -9.60 0.26 0.66
C THR A 265 -9.59 1.40 -0.35
N PRO A 266 -8.84 1.28 -1.45
CA PRO A 266 -8.75 2.31 -2.47
C PRO A 266 -10.05 2.39 -3.29
N LYS A 267 -10.66 3.59 -3.34
CA LYS A 267 -11.88 3.86 -4.12
C LYS A 267 -11.62 4.93 -5.15
N PHE A 268 -11.94 4.62 -6.41
CA PHE A 268 -11.91 5.63 -7.46
C PHE A 268 -13.09 6.59 -7.32
N ARG A 269 -12.85 7.90 -7.32
CA ARG A 269 -13.88 8.94 -7.19
C ARG A 269 -14.00 9.79 -8.46
N GLY A 270 -13.51 9.29 -9.60
CA GLY A 270 -13.50 10.02 -10.88
C GLY A 270 -12.29 10.95 -11.02
N THR A 271 -12.17 11.94 -10.14
CA THR A 271 -11.06 12.93 -10.20
C THR A 271 -9.87 12.59 -9.32
N HIS A 272 -10.04 11.61 -8.42
CA HIS A 272 -9.03 11.19 -7.46
C HIS A 272 -9.28 9.73 -7.06
N VAL A 273 -8.28 9.10 -6.46
CA VAL A 273 -8.41 7.87 -5.68
C VAL A 273 -8.34 8.25 -4.20
N ASP A 274 -9.32 7.79 -3.45
CA ASP A 274 -9.40 7.92 -1.99
C ASP A 274 -9.01 6.58 -1.36
N VAL A 275 -7.89 6.53 -0.65
CA VAL A 275 -7.34 5.32 -0.05
C VAL A 275 -7.51 5.43 1.46
N GLU A 276 -8.55 4.77 1.96
CA GLU A 276 -8.77 4.62 3.40
C GLU A 276 -7.91 3.47 3.92
N VAL A 277 -7.20 3.74 5.02
CA VAL A 277 -6.40 2.75 5.76
C VAL A 277 -7.26 2.26 6.90
N LYS A 278 -7.41 0.95 7.01
CA LYS A 278 -8.22 0.30 8.04
C LYS A 278 -7.38 -0.63 8.88
N GLY A 279 -7.92 -0.98 10.04
CA GLY A 279 -7.31 -1.89 10.99
C GLY A 279 -6.85 -1.17 12.26
N LYS A 280 -6.01 -1.85 13.04
CA LYS A 280 -5.59 -1.41 14.37
C LYS A 280 -4.09 -1.15 14.39
N ARG A 281 -3.67 -0.05 15.04
CA ARG A 281 -2.28 0.20 15.42
C ARG A 281 -2.22 0.47 16.91
N VAL A 282 -1.42 -0.33 17.60
CA VAL A 282 -1.25 -0.24 19.05
C VAL A 282 0.23 -0.13 19.36
N MET A 283 0.59 0.76 20.28
CA MET A 283 1.90 0.82 20.90
C MET A 283 1.74 0.60 22.40
N LYS A 284 2.57 -0.26 22.99
CA LYS A 284 2.62 -0.47 24.43
C LYS A 284 3.98 -0.06 24.96
N LEU A 285 3.97 0.79 25.98
CA LEU A 285 5.16 1.14 26.76
C LEU A 285 5.17 0.24 27.99
N LEU A 286 5.90 -0.88 27.93
CA LEU A 286 5.78 -1.93 28.94
C LEU A 286 6.30 -1.48 30.31
N ASN A 287 7.30 -0.60 30.34
CA ASN A 287 7.84 -0.01 31.56
C ASN A 287 6.83 0.88 32.30
N HIS A 288 5.85 1.44 31.58
CA HIS A 288 4.84 2.35 32.14
C HIS A 288 3.45 1.72 32.24
N ILE A 289 3.25 0.53 31.66
CA ILE A 289 1.95 -0.14 31.56
C ILE A 289 0.94 0.78 30.86
N GLU A 290 1.36 1.39 29.76
CA GLU A 290 0.54 2.31 28.96
C GLU A 290 0.29 1.73 27.57
N THR A 291 -0.95 1.86 27.10
CA THR A 291 -1.39 1.38 25.79
C THR A 291 -1.89 2.55 24.94
N TYR A 292 -1.20 2.82 23.85
CA TYR A 292 -1.57 3.85 22.89
C TYR A 292 -2.27 3.23 21.68
N GLU A 293 -3.54 3.57 21.51
CA GLU A 293 -4.34 3.22 20.33
C GLU A 293 -4.28 4.38 19.33
N MET A 294 -3.95 4.08 18.07
CA MET A 294 -3.68 5.08 17.03
C MET A 294 -4.47 4.82 15.75
N ASP A 295 -5.19 5.83 15.30
CA ASP A 295 -5.80 5.87 13.98
C ASP A 295 -4.75 6.10 12.89
N GLN A 296 -5.17 6.05 11.63
CA GLN A 296 -4.33 6.33 10.48
C GLN A 296 -4.99 7.37 9.57
N PRO A 297 -4.20 8.22 8.91
CA PRO A 297 -4.74 9.12 7.91
C PRO A 297 -5.10 8.35 6.64
N ARG A 298 -6.02 8.92 5.85
CA ARG A 298 -6.26 8.46 4.48
C ARG A 298 -5.26 9.08 3.52
N LEU A 299 -4.98 8.39 2.43
CA LEU A 299 -4.18 8.89 1.31
C LEU A 299 -5.09 9.31 0.16
N ILE A 300 -4.94 10.54 -0.31
CA ILE A 300 -5.67 11.04 -1.47
C ILE A 300 -4.70 11.22 -2.62
N MET A 301 -4.94 10.51 -3.72
CA MET A 301 -4.24 10.70 -5.00
C MET A 301 -5.17 11.44 -5.96
N ARG A 302 -4.96 12.75 -6.11
CA ARG A 302 -5.80 13.63 -6.94
C ARG A 302 -5.20 13.79 -8.33
N PHE A 303 -5.99 13.54 -9.37
CA PHE A 303 -5.58 13.73 -10.77
C PHE A 303 -6.03 15.08 -11.33
N LEU A 304 -7.21 15.56 -10.91
CA LEU A 304 -7.83 16.80 -11.39
C LEU A 304 -8.42 17.62 -10.23
N PRO A 305 -8.48 18.96 -10.34
CA PRO A 305 -7.88 19.79 -11.40
C PRO A 305 -6.37 20.01 -11.22
N ALA A 306 -5.89 19.95 -9.97
CA ALA A 306 -4.47 20.04 -9.62
C ALA A 306 -3.98 18.64 -9.20
N PRO A 307 -3.01 18.06 -9.91
CA PRO A 307 -2.43 16.76 -9.56
C PRO A 307 -1.68 16.83 -8.24
N GLY A 308 -1.78 15.78 -7.42
CA GLY A 308 -1.01 15.66 -6.19
C GLY A 308 -1.41 14.44 -5.37
N ALA A 309 -0.50 13.99 -4.51
CA ALA A 309 -0.75 12.95 -3.53
C ALA A 309 -0.48 13.50 -2.13
N TYR A 310 -1.40 13.32 -1.20
CA TYR A 310 -1.24 13.85 0.16
C TYR A 310 -2.05 13.06 1.19
N TRP A 311 -1.54 13.05 2.41
CA TRP A 311 -2.23 12.53 3.59
C TRP A 311 -3.32 13.49 4.03
N ALA A 312 -4.47 12.96 4.45
CA ALA A 312 -5.62 13.76 4.86
C ALA A 312 -6.42 13.07 5.96
N GLY A 313 -7.25 13.86 6.64
CA GLY A 313 -8.21 13.36 7.62
C GLY A 313 -7.74 13.53 9.06
N LYS A 314 -8.53 12.97 9.98
CA LYS A 314 -8.28 13.04 11.42
C LYS A 314 -7.54 11.80 11.88
N VAL A 315 -6.59 11.99 12.78
CA VAL A 315 -5.84 10.92 13.44
C VAL A 315 -6.00 11.12 14.94
N LYS A 316 -6.55 10.11 15.62
CA LYS A 316 -6.63 10.06 17.07
C LYS A 316 -5.51 9.20 17.62
N ILE A 317 -4.93 9.62 18.74
CA ILE A 317 -3.98 8.86 19.54
C ILE A 317 -4.48 8.91 20.97
N LYS A 318 -4.81 7.76 21.55
CA LYS A 318 -5.44 7.69 22.87
C LYS A 318 -4.67 6.75 23.78
N CYS A 319 -4.44 7.17 25.02
CA CYS A 319 -3.92 6.34 26.10
C CYS A 319 -4.96 6.26 27.24
N PRO A 320 -5.75 5.18 27.33
CA PRO A 320 -6.78 5.04 28.36
C PRO A 320 -6.22 5.11 29.79
N GLU A 321 -5.03 4.58 30.04
CA GLU A 321 -4.43 4.50 31.38
C GLU A 321 -4.04 5.88 31.94
N THR A 322 -3.81 6.87 31.08
CA THR A 322 -3.40 8.23 31.47
C THR A 322 -4.52 9.26 31.34
N ASP A 323 -5.68 8.86 30.82
CA ASP A 323 -6.78 9.77 30.43
C ASP A 323 -6.35 10.86 29.43
N LEU A 324 -5.29 10.62 28.64
CA LEU A 324 -4.79 11.59 27.67
C LEU A 324 -5.08 11.15 26.23
N GLU A 325 -5.49 12.13 25.41
CA GLU A 325 -5.78 11.94 24.00
C GLU A 325 -5.23 13.09 23.16
N ALA A 326 -4.72 12.75 21.97
CA ALA A 326 -4.37 13.70 20.93
C ALA A 326 -5.28 13.52 19.72
N GLU A 327 -5.77 14.64 19.18
CA GLU A 327 -6.47 14.68 17.89
C GLU A 327 -5.64 15.54 16.93
N LEU A 328 -5.18 14.93 15.85
CA LEU A 328 -4.50 15.60 14.75
C LEU A 328 -5.42 15.66 13.53
N HIS A 329 -5.34 16.75 12.78
CA HIS A 329 -6.07 16.96 11.54
C HIS A 329 -5.07 17.36 10.46
N LEU A 330 -4.91 16.44 9.50
CA LEU A 330 -4.13 16.65 8.29
C LEU A 330 -5.02 17.37 7.27
N ILE A 331 -4.70 18.63 7.06
CA ILE A 331 -5.51 19.52 6.22
C ILE A 331 -5.21 19.21 4.75
N SER A 332 -6.23 18.75 4.05
CA SER A 332 -6.22 18.64 2.59
C SER A 332 -6.85 19.89 1.96
N ASP A 333 -6.16 20.48 0.99
CA ASP A 333 -6.56 21.65 0.19
C ASP A 333 -8.07 21.88 0.11
N SER A 334 -8.55 22.88 0.85
CA SER A 334 -9.83 23.51 0.55
C SER A 334 -9.70 24.41 -0.68
N PHE A 335 -10.81 24.67 -1.38
CA PHE A 335 -10.83 25.57 -2.55
C PHE A 335 -10.22 26.96 -2.26
N ILE A 336 -10.30 27.39 -0.99
CA ILE A 336 -9.81 28.68 -0.49
C ILE A 336 -8.30 28.65 -0.22
N GLU A 337 -7.73 27.52 0.20
CA GLU A 337 -6.29 27.38 0.51
C GLU A 337 -5.40 27.41 -0.73
N ARG A 338 -5.93 27.03 -1.90
CA ARG A 338 -5.25 27.18 -3.20
C ARG A 338 -4.82 28.62 -3.52
N PHE A 339 -5.49 29.63 -2.97
CA PHE A 339 -5.14 31.04 -3.16
C PHE A 339 -4.11 31.55 -2.15
N ARG A 340 -3.80 30.79 -1.09
CA ARG A 340 -2.90 31.19 0.02
C ARG A 340 -1.58 30.42 0.05
N GLY A 341 -1.32 29.56 -0.94
CA GLY A 341 -0.16 28.67 -1.00
C GLY A 341 -0.53 27.24 -0.60
N ASN A 342 0.10 26.27 -1.26
CA ASN A 342 -0.19 24.84 -1.13
C ASN A 342 0.02 24.35 0.33
N ASN A 343 -1.07 24.18 1.08
CA ASN A 343 -1.05 23.85 2.51
C ASN A 343 -1.31 22.36 2.81
N ASN A 344 -1.18 21.49 1.80
CA ASN A 344 -1.57 20.06 1.82
C ASN A 344 -0.73 19.16 2.74
N ARG A 345 0.15 19.77 3.54
CA ARG A 345 1.02 19.11 4.50
C ARG A 345 0.89 19.71 5.91
N SER A 346 -0.07 20.62 6.10
CA SER A 346 -0.31 21.23 7.38
C SER A 346 -0.99 20.25 8.34
N ILE A 347 -0.52 20.28 9.58
CA ILE A 347 -1.15 19.62 10.71
C ILE A 347 -1.71 20.71 11.62
N LYS A 348 -2.95 20.50 12.09
CA LYS A 348 -3.50 21.17 13.27
C LYS A 348 -4.03 20.11 14.22
N GLY A 349 -3.89 20.31 15.51
CA GLY A 349 -4.32 19.33 16.48
C GLY A 349 -4.28 19.84 17.89
N LYS A 350 -4.58 18.95 18.82
CA LYS A 350 -4.64 19.26 20.24
C LYS A 350 -4.32 18.03 21.07
N ILE A 351 -3.81 18.25 22.26
CA ILE A 351 -3.73 17.24 23.33
C ILE A 351 -4.66 17.68 24.45
N PHE A 352 -5.47 16.77 24.97
CA PHE A 352 -6.49 17.04 25.98
C PHE A 352 -6.73 15.81 26.86
N GLU A 353 -7.35 16.05 28.02
CA GLU A 353 -7.84 14.99 28.91
C GLU A 353 -9.15 14.42 28.36
N SER A 354 -9.24 13.09 28.18
CA SER A 354 -10.42 12.45 27.57
C SER A 354 -11.67 12.63 28.42
N SER A 355 -11.56 12.54 29.75
CA SER A 355 -12.70 12.64 30.68
C SER A 355 -13.28 14.06 30.78
N SER A 356 -12.42 15.07 30.88
CA SER A 356 -12.83 16.46 31.13
C SER A 356 -12.96 17.29 29.85
N GLY A 357 -12.34 16.85 28.75
CA GLY A 357 -12.19 17.64 27.53
C GLY A 357 -11.25 18.84 27.67
N ASN A 358 -10.55 18.95 28.81
CA ASN A 358 -9.64 20.06 29.10
C ASN A 358 -8.44 20.01 28.15
N GLN A 359 -8.31 21.02 27.30
CA GLN A 359 -7.22 21.10 26.33
C GLN A 359 -5.93 21.57 27.02
N LEU A 360 -4.86 20.80 26.83
CA LEU A 360 -3.55 21.05 27.43
C LEU A 360 -2.59 21.70 26.43
N TYR A 361 -2.57 21.20 25.19
CA TYR A 361 -1.69 21.68 24.12
C TYR A 361 -2.44 21.95 22.82
N ASN A 362 -1.94 22.90 22.05
CA ASN A 362 -2.27 23.08 20.64
C ASN A 362 -1.09 22.61 19.79
N ILE A 363 -1.34 21.71 18.83
CA ILE A 363 -0.34 21.16 17.90
C ILE A 363 -0.54 21.80 16.54
N PHE A 364 0.51 22.34 15.94
CA PHE A 364 0.39 22.95 14.62
C PHE A 364 1.73 23.00 13.87
N GLY A 365 1.65 23.03 12.55
CA GLY A 365 2.83 23.17 11.68
C GLY A 365 2.66 22.38 10.39
N HIS A 366 3.75 21.81 9.92
CA HIS A 366 3.83 21.03 8.69
C HIS A 366 4.63 19.75 8.93
N TRP A 367 4.05 18.60 8.59
CA TRP A 367 4.71 17.31 8.83
C TRP A 367 5.94 17.09 7.92
N ASP A 368 6.07 17.82 6.82
CA ASP A 368 7.26 17.79 5.95
C ASP A 368 8.31 18.84 6.35
N ARG A 369 8.08 19.60 7.43
CA ARG A 369 9.00 20.64 7.91
C ARG A 369 9.15 20.59 9.42
N THR A 370 8.33 21.34 10.14
CA THR A 370 8.40 21.49 11.58
C THR A 370 7.00 21.47 12.15
N VAL A 371 6.81 20.73 13.23
CA VAL A 371 5.58 20.72 14.03
C VAL A 371 5.91 21.22 15.43
N MET A 372 5.05 22.10 15.94
CA MET A 372 5.19 22.71 17.25
C MET A 372 4.02 22.34 18.16
N ALA A 373 4.30 22.27 19.45
CA ALA A 373 3.31 22.16 20.52
C ALA A 373 3.34 23.43 21.36
N LYS A 374 2.17 24.04 21.55
CA LYS A 374 1.99 25.20 22.44
C LYS A 374 1.22 24.79 23.68
N ASN A 375 1.82 24.95 24.85
CA ASN A 375 1.13 24.77 26.13
C ASN A 375 0.10 25.90 26.31
N ILE A 376 -1.15 25.54 26.59
CA ILE A 376 -2.25 26.52 26.67
C ILE A 376 -2.19 27.36 27.96
N LYS A 377 -1.72 26.76 29.06
CA LYS A 377 -1.65 27.43 30.36
C LYS A 377 -0.47 28.40 30.42
N THR A 378 0.71 27.96 29.99
CA THR A 378 1.94 28.78 30.09
C THR A 378 2.20 29.63 28.85
N GLY A 379 1.61 29.27 27.70
CA GLY A 379 1.88 29.90 26.41
C GLY A 379 3.22 29.48 25.78
N GLU A 380 3.99 28.62 26.44
CA GLU A 380 5.28 28.11 25.98
C GLU A 380 5.12 27.32 24.68
N LEU A 381 6.12 27.48 23.79
CA LEU A 381 6.14 26.87 22.47
C LEU A 381 7.37 25.98 22.33
N GLU A 382 7.14 24.73 21.94
CA GLU A 382 8.16 23.71 21.76
C GLU A 382 8.12 23.17 20.33
N VAL A 383 9.28 22.93 19.72
CA VAL A 383 9.38 22.18 18.47
C VAL A 383 9.41 20.69 18.81
N ILE A 384 8.34 19.97 18.46
CA ILE A 384 8.21 18.54 18.79
C ILE A 384 8.67 17.63 17.66
N TYR A 385 8.75 18.13 16.42
CA TYR A 385 9.19 17.35 15.27
C TYR A 385 9.86 18.22 14.21
N ASN A 386 10.95 17.72 13.64
CA ASN A 386 11.66 18.31 12.51
C ASN A 386 11.90 17.25 11.42
N ALA A 387 11.22 17.41 10.28
CA ALA A 387 11.27 16.45 9.19
C ALA A 387 12.65 16.34 8.55
N LYS A 388 13.41 17.45 8.45
CA LYS A 388 14.75 17.45 7.88
C LYS A 388 15.74 16.64 8.71
N GLU A 389 15.54 16.58 10.02
CA GLU A 389 16.41 15.81 10.92
C GLU A 389 16.06 14.32 10.91
N ASN A 390 14.82 13.97 10.54
CA ASN A 390 14.30 12.61 10.69
C ASN A 390 14.12 11.84 9.38
N ILE A 391 13.79 12.51 8.28
CA ILE A 391 13.33 11.85 7.03
C ILE A 391 14.04 12.38 5.77
N THR A 392 15.23 12.96 5.94
CA THR A 392 16.20 13.30 4.89
C THR A 392 17.38 12.34 4.96
N GLY A 393 17.96 11.96 3.81
CA GLY A 393 19.17 11.13 3.78
C GLY A 393 18.94 9.69 4.25
N LEU A 394 17.71 9.18 4.16
CA LEU A 394 17.38 7.80 4.53
C LEU A 394 18.24 6.80 3.76
N LYS A 395 18.75 5.77 4.45
CA LYS A 395 19.58 4.73 3.85
C LYS A 395 18.77 3.45 3.63
N PRO A 396 19.07 2.66 2.57
CA PRO A 396 18.55 1.31 2.47
C PRO A 396 19.14 0.42 3.58
N PRO A 397 18.44 -0.65 3.97
CA PRO A 397 19.06 -1.70 4.77
C PRO A 397 20.22 -2.35 4.01
N THR A 398 21.07 -3.03 4.75
CA THR A 398 22.18 -3.85 4.27
C THR A 398 22.00 -5.28 4.76
N VAL A 399 22.57 -6.24 4.06
CA VAL A 399 22.49 -7.65 4.46
C VAL A 399 23.60 -7.95 5.47
N LYS A 400 23.24 -8.26 6.71
CA LYS A 400 24.16 -8.71 7.75
C LYS A 400 24.47 -10.20 7.62
N ASN A 401 23.44 -11.01 7.41
CA ASN A 401 23.58 -12.45 7.19
C ASN A 401 22.70 -12.90 6.02
N LEU A 402 23.33 -13.24 4.89
CA LEU A 402 22.62 -13.68 3.69
C LEU A 402 21.93 -15.03 3.88
N GLU A 403 22.50 -15.94 4.68
CA GLU A 403 21.97 -17.29 4.89
C GLU A 403 20.64 -17.28 5.66
N GLU A 404 20.46 -16.31 6.55
CA GLU A 404 19.23 -16.11 7.34
C GLU A 404 18.10 -15.43 6.56
N VAL A 405 18.37 -14.76 5.43
CA VAL A 405 17.32 -14.16 4.60
C VAL A 405 16.43 -15.24 3.98
N THR A 406 15.16 -15.31 4.38
CA THR A 406 14.21 -16.29 3.84
C THR A 406 13.76 -15.98 2.41
N GLU A 407 13.30 -16.98 1.65
CA GLU A 407 12.70 -16.76 0.32
C GLU A 407 11.41 -15.93 0.34
N SER A 408 10.71 -15.90 1.48
CA SER A 408 9.52 -15.07 1.67
C SER A 408 9.85 -13.59 1.86
N GLU A 409 11.13 -13.22 2.03
CA GLU A 409 11.52 -11.83 2.27
C GLU A 409 11.19 -10.94 1.05
N SER A 410 10.56 -9.79 1.25
CA SER A 410 10.06 -8.90 0.19
C SER A 410 11.12 -8.53 -0.85
N THR A 411 12.36 -8.29 -0.44
CA THR A 411 13.50 -7.92 -1.30
C THR A 411 14.02 -9.09 -2.12
N MET A 412 13.70 -10.33 -1.72
CA MET A 412 13.91 -11.57 -2.48
C MET A 412 12.76 -11.84 -3.44
N VAL A 413 11.51 -11.79 -2.95
CA VAL A 413 10.30 -12.08 -3.73
C VAL A 413 10.19 -11.17 -4.95
N TRP A 414 10.49 -9.88 -4.77
CA TRP A 414 10.34 -8.87 -5.80
C TRP A 414 11.67 -8.45 -6.45
N SER A 415 12.76 -9.18 -6.22
CA SER A 415 14.11 -8.81 -6.65
C SER A 415 14.21 -8.47 -8.14
N GLU A 416 13.80 -9.39 -9.01
CA GLU A 416 13.83 -9.23 -10.47
C GLU A 416 12.93 -8.07 -10.96
N VAL A 417 11.77 -7.88 -10.34
CA VAL A 417 10.85 -6.79 -10.68
C VAL A 417 11.48 -5.45 -10.31
N SER A 418 12.03 -5.35 -9.10
CA SER A 418 12.72 -4.16 -8.60
C SER A 418 13.96 -3.85 -9.45
N GLU A 419 14.75 -4.86 -9.83
CA GLU A 419 15.92 -4.69 -10.68
C GLU A 419 15.53 -4.11 -12.06
N GLY A 420 14.49 -4.67 -12.69
CA GLY A 420 13.96 -4.18 -13.95
C GLY A 420 13.47 -2.73 -13.86
N ILE A 421 12.71 -2.39 -12.81
CA ILE A 421 12.24 -1.01 -12.58
C ILE A 421 13.42 -0.04 -12.39
N LEU A 422 14.39 -0.40 -11.56
CA LEU A 422 15.56 0.46 -11.28
C LEU A 422 16.42 0.68 -12.53
N LYS A 423 16.57 -0.35 -13.38
CA LYS A 423 17.28 -0.24 -14.67
C LYS A 423 16.42 0.36 -15.79
N LYS A 424 15.15 0.66 -15.54
CA LYS A 424 14.15 1.11 -16.52
C LYS A 424 13.93 0.10 -17.67
N ASP A 425 14.17 -1.18 -17.40
CA ASP A 425 13.85 -2.30 -18.28
C ASP A 425 12.42 -2.77 -17.98
N TRP A 426 11.46 -2.10 -18.63
CA TRP A 426 10.05 -2.30 -18.34
C TRP A 426 9.49 -3.64 -18.80
N GLU A 427 10.08 -4.24 -19.84
CA GLU A 427 9.65 -5.55 -20.32
C GLU A 427 10.12 -6.64 -19.36
N ARG A 428 11.39 -6.62 -18.94
CA ARG A 428 11.87 -7.54 -17.89
C ARG A 428 11.09 -7.39 -16.60
N ALA A 429 10.81 -6.16 -16.15
CA ALA A 429 10.02 -5.92 -14.96
C ALA A 429 8.58 -6.49 -15.09
N ARG A 430 7.98 -6.39 -16.29
CA ARG A 430 6.65 -6.94 -16.56
C ARG A 430 6.67 -8.47 -16.51
N GLU A 431 7.61 -9.10 -17.20
CA GLU A 431 7.74 -10.56 -17.23
C GLU A 431 7.98 -11.12 -15.82
N ALA A 432 8.91 -10.53 -15.07
CA ALA A 432 9.18 -10.93 -13.68
C ALA A 432 7.94 -10.76 -12.78
N LYS A 433 7.18 -9.66 -12.95
CA LYS A 433 5.96 -9.42 -12.18
C LYS A 433 4.89 -10.48 -12.48
N ILE A 434 4.74 -10.88 -13.74
CA ILE A 434 3.82 -11.95 -14.14
C ILE A 434 4.23 -13.26 -13.46
N VAL A 435 5.53 -13.60 -13.43
CA VAL A 435 6.03 -14.81 -12.78
C VAL A 435 5.66 -14.87 -11.29
N VAL A 436 5.88 -13.78 -10.55
CA VAL A 436 5.54 -13.70 -9.11
C VAL A 436 4.03 -13.89 -8.90
N GLU A 437 3.21 -13.17 -9.68
CA GLU A 437 1.75 -13.24 -9.56
C GLU A 437 1.17 -14.60 -9.99
N GLU A 438 1.74 -15.24 -11.00
CA GLU A 438 1.32 -16.57 -11.45
C GLU A 438 1.68 -17.65 -10.45
N LYS A 439 2.87 -17.57 -9.83
CA LYS A 439 3.26 -18.46 -8.73
C LYS A 439 2.27 -18.34 -7.57
N GLN A 440 1.87 -17.13 -7.22
CA GLN A 440 0.86 -16.87 -6.19
C GLN A 440 -0.52 -17.45 -6.58
N ARG A 441 -0.98 -17.23 -7.82
CA ARG A 441 -2.24 -17.79 -8.33
C ARG A 441 -2.24 -19.32 -8.34
N ALA A 442 -1.12 -19.95 -8.70
CA ALA A 442 -0.98 -21.41 -8.68
C ALA A 442 -1.01 -21.98 -7.25
N SER A 443 -0.27 -21.35 -6.33
CA SER A 443 -0.28 -21.71 -4.90
C SER A 443 -1.67 -21.59 -4.26
N LEU A 444 -2.45 -20.56 -4.63
CA LEU A 444 -3.83 -20.43 -4.18
C LEU A 444 -4.71 -21.58 -4.68
N LYS A 445 -4.68 -21.87 -5.99
CA LYS A 445 -5.45 -22.98 -6.59
C LYS A 445 -5.11 -24.33 -5.96
N GLN A 446 -3.84 -24.57 -5.67
CA GLN A 446 -3.41 -25.80 -5.01
C GLN A 446 -4.02 -25.94 -3.61
N ARG A 447 -4.01 -24.86 -2.81
CA ARG A 447 -4.61 -24.84 -1.47
C ARG A 447 -6.12 -24.99 -1.49
N GLU A 448 -6.78 -24.34 -2.44
CA GLU A 448 -8.23 -24.51 -2.65
C GLU A 448 -8.57 -25.96 -3.02
N ALA A 449 -7.75 -26.60 -3.85
CA ALA A 449 -7.93 -28.00 -4.23
C ALA A 449 -7.65 -28.99 -3.08
N SER A 450 -6.69 -28.69 -2.19
CA SER A 450 -6.39 -29.51 -1.00
C SER A 450 -7.32 -29.23 0.19
N GLY A 451 -8.09 -28.14 0.15
CA GLY A 451 -8.89 -27.68 1.28
C GLY A 451 -8.07 -27.10 2.44
N GLU A 452 -6.80 -26.77 2.20
CA GLU A 452 -5.89 -26.25 3.21
C GLU A 452 -6.03 -24.73 3.36
N SER A 453 -6.16 -24.26 4.60
CA SER A 453 -6.10 -22.83 4.92
C SER A 453 -4.66 -22.36 5.08
N TRP A 454 -4.37 -21.13 4.68
CA TRP A 454 -3.09 -20.50 5.01
C TRP A 454 -3.00 -20.22 6.51
N VAL A 455 -1.87 -20.58 7.11
CA VAL A 455 -1.53 -20.23 8.50
C VAL A 455 -0.32 -19.31 8.46
N PRO A 456 -0.45 -18.04 8.87
CA PRO A 456 0.68 -17.12 8.95
C PRO A 456 1.77 -17.63 9.92
N LYS A 457 3.02 -17.30 9.63
CA LYS A 457 4.18 -17.81 10.39
C LYS A 457 4.42 -17.05 11.68
N HIS A 458 4.14 -15.76 11.73
CA HIS A 458 4.50 -14.88 12.85
C HIS A 458 3.30 -14.32 13.60
N PHE A 459 2.08 -14.49 13.08
CA PHE A 459 0.88 -13.88 13.62
C PHE A 459 -0.27 -14.87 13.75
N LEU A 460 -0.98 -14.78 14.88
CA LEU A 460 -2.33 -15.29 14.99
C LEU A 460 -3.28 -14.28 14.36
N VAL A 461 -4.12 -14.73 13.44
CA VAL A 461 -5.09 -13.89 12.74
C VAL A 461 -6.50 -14.34 13.05
N VAL A 462 -7.29 -13.40 13.58
CA VAL A 462 -8.70 -13.59 13.87
C VAL A 462 -9.50 -12.62 13.01
N LYS A 463 -10.54 -13.12 12.35
CA LYS A 463 -11.49 -12.27 11.65
C LYS A 463 -12.60 -11.86 12.61
N ASP A 464 -12.71 -10.57 12.88
CA ASP A 464 -13.72 -9.98 13.76
C ASP A 464 -14.76 -9.23 12.91
N GLY A 465 -15.86 -9.91 12.58
CA GLY A 465 -16.87 -9.38 11.67
C GLY A 465 -16.31 -9.04 10.28
N LYS A 466 -16.18 -7.74 10.00
CA LYS A 466 -15.61 -7.22 8.74
C LYS A 466 -14.14 -6.81 8.85
N ASP A 467 -13.57 -6.85 10.04
CA ASP A 467 -12.20 -6.46 10.32
C ASP A 467 -11.33 -7.68 10.68
N TRP A 468 -10.03 -7.41 10.85
CA TRP A 468 -9.03 -8.40 11.22
C TRP A 468 -8.31 -7.93 12.47
N ASP A 469 -8.07 -8.88 13.36
CA ASP A 469 -7.18 -8.72 14.49
C ASP A 469 -5.98 -9.63 14.29
N CYS A 470 -4.79 -9.07 14.46
CA CYS A 470 -3.54 -9.78 14.27
C CYS A 470 -2.73 -9.62 15.56
N SER A 471 -2.39 -10.73 16.20
CA SER A 471 -1.54 -10.75 17.38
C SER A 471 -0.24 -11.48 17.08
N PRO A 472 0.94 -10.95 17.49
CA PRO A 472 2.20 -11.64 17.28
C PRO A 472 2.23 -12.95 18.07
N LEU A 473 2.82 -13.99 17.48
CA LEU A 473 2.99 -15.30 18.13
C LEU A 473 4.14 -15.31 19.14
N GLN A 474 5.08 -14.36 19.01
CA GLN A 474 6.21 -14.19 19.90
C GLN A 474 6.10 -12.85 20.63
N PRO A 475 6.54 -12.75 21.90
CA PRO A 475 6.45 -11.50 22.65
C PRO A 475 7.44 -10.44 22.16
N THR A 476 8.53 -10.86 21.50
CA THR A 476 9.56 -9.96 20.95
C THR A 476 9.93 -10.35 19.53
N VAL A 477 10.39 -9.36 18.76
CA VAL A 477 10.93 -9.59 17.42
C VAL A 477 12.43 -9.82 17.53
N PRO A 478 12.96 -10.96 17.03
CA PRO A 478 14.39 -11.21 17.06
C PRO A 478 15.15 -10.28 16.11
N PRO A 479 16.47 -10.09 16.31
CA PRO A 479 17.32 -9.40 15.36
C PRO A 479 17.20 -9.95 13.94
N ALA A 480 17.20 -9.06 12.96
CA ALA A 480 16.95 -9.38 11.56
C ALA A 480 18.24 -9.59 10.76
N PRO A 481 18.15 -10.33 9.63
CA PRO A 481 19.26 -10.47 8.69
C PRO A 481 19.51 -9.18 7.88
N LEU A 482 18.51 -8.30 7.77
CA LEU A 482 18.63 -6.98 7.15
C LEU A 482 18.79 -5.91 8.23
N VAL A 483 19.80 -5.05 8.11
CA VAL A 483 20.12 -4.03 9.13
C VAL A 483 20.35 -2.65 8.53
N ILE A 484 19.91 -1.61 9.22
CA ILE A 484 20.26 -0.22 8.92
C ILE A 484 21.56 0.15 9.66
N THR A 485 22.51 0.76 8.94
CA THR A 485 23.85 1.12 9.44
C THR A 485 24.15 2.61 9.44
#